data_AF-A0A970REU7-F1
#
_entry.id   AF-A0A970REU7-F1
#
_cell.length_a   1.000
_cell.length_b   1.000
_cell.length_c   1.000
_cell.angle_alpha   90.00
_cell.angle_beta   90.00
_cell.angle_gamma   90.00
#
_symmetry.space_group_name_H-M   'P 1'
#
loop_
_entity.id
_entity.type
_entity.pdbx_description
1 polymer ?
#
loop_
_entity_poly.entity_id
_entity_poly.type
_entity_poly.pdbx_seq_one_letter_code
_entity_poly.pdbx_strand_id
1 'polypeptide(L)'
;MFTIREFLRAEVKPALGCTEPGAVALAVARAREELKGKVDAVCAVVSDSIYKNGVDVGIPGTDGLRGNNVAASLSAFCGKSEYGLEVLKDCSRDNIAAAMDLLEKNAVQVVPDLEKHGVYVKASVRSGKDEACCIIEKSHTGITEVTLNGKTVFSAETSSAGSAATGASITDQVAGMKFRDLVSLVDTMDTEDVEYVMAGVDMNMAIAEYGLDPAHTTGLDVGKTIKEHSGPCFDSEDLSMKIKAYAASAADARMAGTPMPVMSSAGSGNHGVTAILPVAV
;
A
#
# COMPACT_ATOMS: atom_id res chain seq x y z
N MET A 1 -24.98 -11.57 -4.56
CA MET A 1 -24.58 -11.21 -3.19
C MET A 1 -23.34 -12.03 -2.90
N PHE A 2 -22.23 -11.37 -2.61
CA PHE A 2 -20.99 -12.05 -2.27
C PHE A 2 -21.14 -12.84 -0.96
N THR A 3 -20.32 -13.87 -0.79
CA THR A 3 -20.14 -14.60 0.47
C THR A 3 -19.16 -13.88 1.37
N ILE A 4 -19.21 -14.14 2.70
CA ILE A 4 -18.22 -13.57 3.62
C ILE A 4 -16.78 -13.91 3.21
N ARG A 5 -16.57 -15.13 2.71
CA ARG A 5 -15.29 -15.59 2.16
C ARG A 5 -14.81 -14.73 1.00
N GLU A 6 -15.67 -14.46 0.02
CA GLU A 6 -15.33 -13.58 -1.11
C GLU A 6 -14.98 -12.17 -0.64
N PHE A 7 -15.70 -11.63 0.35
CA PHE A 7 -15.38 -10.34 0.95
C PHE A 7 -14.01 -10.35 1.63
N LEU A 8 -13.76 -11.30 2.53
CA LEU A 8 -12.48 -11.42 3.25
C LEU A 8 -11.32 -11.55 2.25
N ARG A 9 -11.45 -12.41 1.25
CA ARG A 9 -10.41 -12.62 0.23
C ARG A 9 -10.22 -11.42 -0.69
N ALA A 10 -11.20 -10.52 -0.82
CA ALA A 10 -11.11 -9.33 -1.65
C ALA A 10 -10.63 -8.07 -0.89
N GLU A 11 -11.07 -7.89 0.35
CA GLU A 11 -10.91 -6.62 1.09
C GLU A 11 -10.02 -6.74 2.34
N VAL A 12 -9.75 -7.97 2.81
CA VAL A 12 -8.93 -8.27 4.00
C VAL A 12 -7.72 -9.07 3.55
N LYS A 13 -6.67 -8.37 3.10
CA LYS A 13 -5.49 -8.98 2.47
C LYS A 13 -4.20 -8.50 3.14
N PRO A 14 -3.12 -9.29 3.13
CA PRO A 14 -1.80 -8.81 3.51
C PRO A 14 -1.39 -7.59 2.67
N ALA A 15 -0.83 -6.59 3.33
CA ALA A 15 -0.30 -5.39 2.71
C ALA A 15 1.06 -5.04 3.34
N LEU A 16 2.04 -4.72 2.50
CA LEU A 16 3.38 -4.32 2.92
C LEU A 16 3.57 -2.83 2.67
N GLY A 17 4.00 -2.09 3.69
CA GLY A 17 4.17 -0.63 3.60
C GLY A 17 2.90 0.12 3.21
N CYS A 18 3.06 1.36 2.77
CA CYS A 18 1.96 2.21 2.31
C CYS A 18 1.63 1.93 0.83
N THR A 19 0.35 1.79 0.49
CA THR A 19 -0.07 1.39 -0.87
C THR A 19 0.11 2.51 -1.89
N GLU A 20 0.17 3.76 -1.44
CA GLU A 20 0.33 4.95 -2.29
C GLU A 20 1.72 5.03 -2.95
N PRO A 21 2.86 4.99 -2.22
CA PRO A 21 4.16 4.82 -2.84
C PRO A 21 4.27 3.53 -3.66
N GLY A 22 3.60 2.45 -3.24
CA GLY A 22 3.53 1.20 -3.99
C GLY A 22 2.87 1.37 -5.37
N ALA A 23 1.77 2.13 -5.46
CA ALA A 23 1.10 2.44 -6.72
C ALA A 23 1.96 3.35 -7.62
N VAL A 24 2.65 4.34 -7.03
CA VAL A 24 3.62 5.19 -7.75
C VAL A 24 4.74 4.33 -8.34
N ALA A 25 5.34 3.47 -7.52
CA ALA A 25 6.38 2.56 -7.96
C ALA A 25 5.87 1.59 -9.04
N LEU A 26 4.67 1.03 -8.89
CA LEU A 26 4.08 0.11 -9.87
C LEU A 26 3.89 0.79 -11.24
N ALA A 27 3.37 2.02 -11.26
CA ALA A 27 3.23 2.78 -12.49
C ALA A 27 4.59 3.04 -13.16
N VAL A 28 5.62 3.40 -12.37
CA VAL A 28 6.97 3.61 -12.88
C VAL A 28 7.55 2.31 -13.45
N ALA A 29 7.44 1.19 -12.75
CA ALA A 29 7.95 -0.11 -13.23
C ALA A 29 7.31 -0.49 -14.56
N ARG A 30 5.98 -0.38 -14.65
CA ARG A 30 5.25 -0.73 -15.87
C ARG A 30 5.65 0.16 -17.05
N ALA A 31 5.80 1.46 -16.84
CA ALA A 31 6.30 2.37 -17.88
C ALA A 31 7.75 2.04 -18.26
N ARG A 32 8.61 1.79 -17.25
CA ARG A 32 10.02 1.47 -17.42
C ARG A 32 10.25 0.21 -18.27
N GLU A 33 9.39 -0.80 -18.14
CA GLU A 33 9.45 -2.06 -18.89
C GLU A 33 9.29 -1.88 -20.42
N GLU A 34 8.68 -0.79 -20.87
CA GLU A 34 8.57 -0.45 -22.31
C GLU A 34 9.84 0.16 -22.90
N LEU A 35 10.79 0.56 -22.05
CA LEU A 35 12.00 1.28 -22.45
C LEU A 35 13.23 0.38 -22.44
N LYS A 36 14.16 0.69 -23.35
CA LYS A 36 15.52 0.14 -23.33
C LYS A 36 16.51 1.22 -22.90
N GLY A 37 17.66 0.81 -22.38
CA GLY A 37 18.72 1.74 -21.99
C GLY A 37 18.57 2.30 -20.57
N LYS A 38 19.34 3.36 -20.28
CA LYS A 38 19.44 3.99 -18.96
C LYS A 38 18.28 4.97 -18.75
N VAL A 39 17.77 5.02 -17.52
CA VAL A 39 16.77 6.02 -17.12
C VAL A 39 17.42 7.39 -16.93
N ASP A 40 16.87 8.38 -17.61
CA ASP A 40 17.32 9.78 -17.53
C ASP A 40 16.41 10.64 -16.65
N ALA A 41 15.12 10.32 -16.58
CA ALA A 41 14.17 11.04 -15.74
C ALA A 41 12.91 10.21 -15.45
N VAL A 42 12.26 10.54 -14.33
CA VAL A 42 10.96 10.02 -13.91
C VAL A 42 10.09 11.20 -13.50
N CYS A 43 8.86 11.27 -14.00
CA CYS A 43 7.86 12.24 -13.58
C CYS A 43 6.57 11.50 -13.23
N ALA A 44 6.03 11.70 -12.03
CA ALA A 44 4.74 11.15 -11.63
C ALA A 44 3.77 12.29 -11.31
N VAL A 45 2.65 12.34 -12.02
CA VAL A 45 1.50 13.19 -11.70
C VAL A 45 0.52 12.32 -10.91
N VAL A 46 0.16 12.74 -9.70
CA VAL A 46 -0.62 11.92 -8.77
C VAL A 46 -1.82 12.71 -8.22
N SER A 47 -2.89 12.05 -7.81
CA SER A 47 -3.98 12.73 -7.09
C SER A 47 -3.52 13.33 -5.76
N ASP A 48 -4.35 14.22 -5.21
CA ASP A 48 -4.19 14.75 -3.85
C ASP A 48 -3.96 13.66 -2.78
N SER A 49 -4.65 12.54 -2.93
CA SER A 49 -4.71 11.44 -1.97
C SER A 49 -3.44 10.60 -2.02
N ILE A 50 -2.99 10.25 -3.23
CA ILE A 50 -1.70 9.56 -3.42
C ILE A 50 -0.55 10.46 -2.98
N TYR A 51 -0.61 11.76 -3.29
CA TYR A 51 0.43 12.70 -2.91
C TYR A 51 0.55 12.80 -1.38
N LYS A 52 -0.53 13.19 -0.69
CA LYS A 52 -0.48 13.46 0.76
C LYS A 52 -0.19 12.23 1.60
N ASN A 53 -0.70 11.05 1.19
CA ASN A 53 -0.51 9.82 1.95
C ASN A 53 0.87 9.19 1.72
N GLY A 54 1.53 9.50 0.60
CA GLY A 54 2.82 8.91 0.25
C GLY A 54 4.02 9.83 0.40
N VAL A 55 3.85 11.10 0.81
CA VAL A 55 4.94 12.09 0.81
C VAL A 55 6.06 11.79 1.81
N ASP A 56 5.75 11.28 3.00
CA ASP A 56 6.72 11.07 4.09
C ASP A 56 6.52 9.71 4.80
N VAL A 57 6.26 8.68 4.01
CA VAL A 57 6.06 7.31 4.52
C VAL A 57 7.26 6.45 4.14
N GLY A 58 7.63 5.54 5.04
CA GLY A 58 8.77 4.64 4.85
C GLY A 58 8.56 3.66 3.71
N ILE A 59 9.63 3.41 2.96
CA ILE A 59 9.67 2.42 1.89
C ILE A 59 10.27 1.11 2.46
N PRO A 60 9.52 0.00 2.45
CA PRO A 60 10.01 -1.27 2.97
C PRO A 60 11.32 -1.73 2.35
N GLY A 61 12.26 -2.21 3.18
CA GLY A 61 13.53 -2.79 2.72
C GLY A 61 14.59 -1.77 2.28
N THR A 62 14.45 -0.49 2.66
CA THR A 62 15.32 0.59 2.18
C THR A 62 16.08 1.33 3.29
N ASP A 63 16.21 0.73 4.48
CA ASP A 63 16.93 1.32 5.63
C ASP A 63 16.46 2.75 5.99
N GLY A 64 15.14 2.98 5.92
CA GLY A 64 14.49 4.20 6.41
C GLY A 64 14.25 5.29 5.37
N LEU A 65 14.48 5.02 4.07
CA LEU A 65 14.14 5.96 3.01
C LEU A 65 12.62 6.13 2.90
N ARG A 66 12.18 7.33 2.50
CA ARG A 66 10.78 7.75 2.57
C ARG A 66 10.32 8.49 1.33
N GLY A 67 9.03 8.40 1.05
CA GLY A 67 8.36 9.29 0.11
C GLY A 67 8.10 8.71 -1.27
N ASN A 68 7.08 9.26 -1.94
CA ASN A 68 6.69 8.88 -3.30
C ASN A 68 7.81 9.06 -4.33
N ASN A 69 8.63 10.10 -4.18
CA ASN A 69 9.79 10.36 -5.04
C ASN A 69 10.84 9.26 -4.92
N VAL A 70 11.11 8.78 -3.71
CA VAL A 70 11.99 7.64 -3.47
C VAL A 70 11.42 6.37 -4.10
N ALA A 71 10.14 6.08 -3.87
CA ALA A 71 9.49 4.91 -4.46
C ALA A 71 9.52 4.93 -6.01
N ALA A 72 9.25 6.09 -6.61
CA ALA A 72 9.35 6.31 -8.05
C ALA A 72 10.79 6.05 -8.55
N SER A 73 11.79 6.61 -7.86
CA SER A 73 13.19 6.46 -8.24
C SER A 73 13.66 5.00 -8.16
N LEU A 74 13.42 4.33 -7.03
CA LEU A 74 13.80 2.93 -6.82
C LEU A 74 13.20 2.02 -7.88
N SER A 75 11.92 2.23 -8.19
CA SER A 75 11.20 1.42 -9.16
C SER A 75 11.80 1.49 -10.57
N ALA A 76 12.41 2.63 -10.93
CA ALA A 76 13.07 2.79 -12.22
C ALA A 76 14.29 1.84 -12.41
N PHE A 77 14.85 1.31 -11.32
CA PHE A 77 16.02 0.42 -11.32
C PHE A 77 15.70 -1.02 -10.92
N CYS A 78 14.82 -1.24 -9.94
CA CYS A 78 14.52 -2.57 -9.41
C CYS A 78 13.05 -2.98 -9.53
N GLY A 79 12.19 -2.09 -10.00
CA GLY A 79 10.75 -2.32 -10.06
C GLY A 79 10.38 -3.41 -11.06
N LYS A 80 9.48 -4.31 -10.65
CA LYS A 80 8.86 -5.31 -11.54
C LYS A 80 7.35 -5.27 -11.39
N SER A 81 6.65 -4.93 -12.47
CA SER A 81 5.20 -4.68 -12.42
C SER A 81 4.39 -5.95 -12.10
N GLU A 82 4.92 -7.13 -12.44
CA GLU A 82 4.35 -8.44 -12.11
C GLU A 82 4.14 -8.68 -10.60
N TYR A 83 4.83 -7.93 -9.73
CA TYR A 83 4.70 -8.05 -8.27
C TYR A 83 3.58 -7.18 -7.68
N GLY A 84 2.89 -6.38 -8.49
CA GLY A 84 1.84 -5.48 -7.99
C GLY A 84 2.38 -4.48 -6.96
N LEU A 85 1.81 -4.43 -5.77
CA LEU A 85 2.24 -3.50 -4.72
C LEU A 85 3.53 -3.91 -4.01
N GLU A 86 4.02 -5.13 -4.25
CA GLU A 86 5.36 -5.58 -3.81
C GLU A 86 6.45 -5.29 -4.87
N VAL A 87 6.20 -4.37 -5.80
CA VAL A 87 7.07 -3.98 -6.92
C VAL A 87 8.54 -3.72 -6.53
N LEU A 88 8.82 -3.32 -5.29
CA LEU A 88 10.17 -3.02 -4.80
C LEU A 88 10.83 -4.17 -3.98
N LYS A 89 10.21 -5.35 -3.86
CA LYS A 89 10.70 -6.41 -2.93
C LYS A 89 12.11 -6.94 -3.22
N ASP A 90 12.56 -6.84 -4.48
CA ASP A 90 13.91 -7.26 -4.90
C ASP A 90 14.92 -6.09 -4.93
N CYS A 91 14.66 -5.02 -4.18
CA CYS A 91 15.57 -3.88 -4.11
C CYS A 91 16.91 -4.29 -3.47
N SER A 92 18.02 -3.89 -4.10
CA SER A 92 19.38 -4.14 -3.62
C SER A 92 20.05 -2.82 -3.23
N ARG A 93 21.16 -2.89 -2.49
CA ARG A 93 21.95 -1.69 -2.14
C ARG A 93 22.45 -0.93 -3.36
N ASP A 94 22.81 -1.62 -4.44
CA ASP A 94 23.24 -0.99 -5.69
C ASP A 94 22.07 -0.26 -6.37
N ASN A 95 20.86 -0.84 -6.32
CA ASN A 95 19.65 -0.18 -6.82
C ASN A 95 19.33 1.07 -6.01
N ILE A 96 19.48 1.03 -4.68
CA ILE A 96 19.31 2.20 -3.80
C ILE A 96 20.29 3.30 -4.17
N ALA A 97 21.58 2.98 -4.35
CA ALA A 97 22.60 3.97 -4.72
C ALA A 97 22.27 4.63 -6.07
N ALA A 98 21.86 3.86 -7.08
CA ALA A 98 21.47 4.39 -8.39
C ALA A 98 20.21 5.27 -8.32
N ALA A 99 19.23 4.88 -7.52
CA ALA A 99 18.02 5.66 -7.29
C ALA A 99 18.30 7.00 -6.60
N MET A 100 19.25 7.02 -5.65
CA MET A 100 19.67 8.26 -4.98
C MET A 100 20.41 9.20 -5.91
N ASP A 101 21.33 8.69 -6.75
CA ASP A 101 22.00 9.50 -7.77
C ASP A 101 21.00 10.18 -8.73
N LEU A 102 19.91 9.50 -9.09
CA LEU A 102 18.86 10.08 -9.93
C LEU A 102 18.07 11.18 -9.21
N LEU A 103 17.80 11.01 -7.90
CA LEU A 103 17.14 12.02 -7.07
C LEU A 103 18.02 13.26 -6.87
N GLU A 104 19.31 13.09 -6.58
CA GLU A 104 20.29 14.18 -6.41
C GLU A 104 20.41 15.06 -7.66
N LYS A 105 20.21 14.46 -8.85
CA LYS A 105 20.19 15.17 -10.13
C LYS A 105 18.88 15.90 -10.42
N ASN A 106 17.93 15.89 -9.49
CA ASN A 106 16.57 16.42 -9.67
C ASN A 106 15.86 15.82 -10.89
N ALA A 107 16.21 14.58 -11.25
CA ALA A 107 15.65 13.87 -12.40
C ALA A 107 14.38 13.07 -12.04
N VAL A 108 13.93 13.14 -10.78
CA VAL A 108 12.69 12.53 -10.31
C VAL A 108 11.77 13.61 -9.77
N GLN A 109 10.55 13.70 -10.30
CA GLN A 109 9.54 14.63 -9.84
C GLN A 109 8.24 13.88 -9.54
N VAL A 110 7.62 14.20 -8.41
CA VAL A 110 6.25 13.78 -8.09
C VAL A 110 5.45 15.04 -7.82
N VAL A 111 4.41 15.27 -8.63
CA VAL A 111 3.60 16.48 -8.57
C VAL A 111 2.13 16.13 -8.36
N PRO A 112 1.41 16.86 -7.49
CA PRO A 112 -0.01 16.65 -7.31
C PRO A 112 -0.81 17.31 -8.44
N ASP A 113 -1.79 16.59 -8.96
CA ASP A 113 -2.91 17.15 -9.73
C ASP A 113 -4.10 17.28 -8.78
N LEU A 114 -4.41 18.53 -8.41
CA LEU A 114 -5.46 18.85 -7.43
C LEU A 114 -6.88 18.67 -7.98
N GLU A 115 -7.03 18.45 -9.30
CA GLU A 115 -8.31 18.12 -9.92
C GLU A 115 -8.60 16.60 -9.89
N LYS A 116 -7.60 15.79 -9.53
CA LYS A 116 -7.69 14.33 -9.41
C LYS A 116 -7.81 13.91 -7.94
N HIS A 117 -8.78 13.03 -7.68
CA HIS A 117 -9.06 12.50 -6.35
C HIS A 117 -9.03 10.97 -6.33
N GLY A 118 -8.93 10.40 -5.13
CA GLY A 118 -8.88 8.94 -4.95
C GLY A 118 -7.58 8.36 -5.51
N VAL A 119 -7.63 7.16 -6.10
CA VAL A 119 -6.44 6.54 -6.70
C VAL A 119 -6.26 7.05 -8.14
N TYR A 120 -5.23 7.87 -8.34
CA TYR A 120 -4.74 8.31 -9.65
C TYR A 120 -3.22 8.45 -9.62
N VAL A 121 -2.54 7.78 -10.56
CA VAL A 121 -1.10 7.92 -10.80
C VAL A 121 -0.87 7.90 -12.31
N LYS A 122 -0.22 8.93 -12.83
CA LYS A 122 0.36 8.94 -14.18
C LYS A 122 1.86 9.06 -14.06
N ALA A 123 2.57 7.97 -14.32
CA ALA A 123 4.03 7.94 -14.27
C ALA A 123 4.61 7.95 -15.69
N SER A 124 5.55 8.84 -15.96
CA SER A 124 6.31 8.97 -17.20
C SER A 124 7.79 8.73 -16.92
N VAL A 125 8.42 7.87 -17.71
CA VAL A 125 9.84 7.52 -17.60
C VAL A 125 10.51 7.84 -18.93
N ARG A 126 11.70 8.45 -18.88
CA ARG A 126 12.46 8.84 -20.08
C ARG A 126 13.78 8.09 -20.16
N SER A 127 14.11 7.62 -21.36
CA SER A 127 15.40 7.03 -21.74
C SER A 127 15.84 7.56 -23.10
N GLY A 128 16.82 8.46 -23.10
CA GLY A 128 17.28 9.18 -24.29
C GLY A 128 16.16 9.99 -24.94
N LYS A 129 15.74 9.56 -26.14
CA LYS A 129 14.64 10.19 -26.90
C LYS A 129 13.30 9.52 -26.67
N ASP A 130 13.29 8.36 -26.02
CA ASP A 130 12.09 7.58 -25.79
C ASP A 130 11.47 7.93 -24.45
N GLU A 131 10.14 7.97 -24.42
CA GLU A 131 9.35 8.17 -23.22
C GLU A 131 8.22 7.14 -23.17
N ALA A 132 8.06 6.51 -22.02
CA ALA A 132 6.94 5.63 -21.75
C ALA A 132 6.13 6.17 -20.59
N CYS A 133 4.82 5.97 -20.63
CA CYS A 133 3.89 6.45 -19.62
C CYS A 133 2.94 5.33 -19.20
N CYS A 134 2.64 5.23 -17.92
CA CYS A 134 1.64 4.32 -17.35
C CYS A 134 0.65 5.11 -16.50
N ILE A 135 -0.64 4.79 -16.63
CA ILE A 135 -1.73 5.35 -15.83
C ILE A 135 -2.33 4.25 -14.96
N ILE A 136 -2.45 4.51 -13.66
CA ILE A 136 -3.18 3.71 -12.67
C ILE A 136 -4.33 4.56 -12.13
N GLU A 137 -5.55 4.00 -12.15
CA GLU A 137 -6.74 4.66 -11.64
C GLU A 137 -7.69 3.66 -10.95
N LYS A 138 -8.61 4.17 -10.11
CA LYS A 138 -9.68 3.44 -9.41
C LYS A 138 -9.21 2.48 -8.30
N SER A 139 -8.13 1.73 -8.52
CA SER A 139 -7.49 0.89 -7.51
C SER A 139 -5.97 1.02 -7.58
N HIS A 140 -5.27 0.74 -6.48
CA HIS A 140 -3.80 0.91 -6.39
C HIS A 140 -3.00 0.04 -7.39
N THR A 141 -3.63 -0.95 -7.99
CA THR A 141 -3.04 -1.83 -9.03
C THR A 141 -3.74 -1.71 -10.39
N GLY A 142 -4.71 -0.80 -10.52
CA GLY A 142 -5.57 -0.68 -11.70
C GLY A 142 -4.90 0.04 -12.86
N ILE A 143 -3.94 -0.63 -13.54
CA ILE A 143 -3.31 -0.10 -14.75
C ILE A 143 -4.37 0.03 -15.85
N THR A 144 -4.63 1.25 -16.31
CA THR A 144 -5.67 1.55 -17.32
C THR A 144 -5.09 1.88 -18.68
N GLU A 145 -3.88 2.44 -18.74
CA GLU A 145 -3.23 2.81 -20.00
C GLU A 145 -1.70 2.73 -19.86
N VAL A 146 -1.05 2.24 -20.91
CA VAL A 146 0.40 2.36 -21.09
C VAL A 146 0.67 2.85 -22.50
N THR A 147 1.56 3.84 -22.64
CA THR A 147 1.98 4.39 -23.92
C THR A 147 3.50 4.40 -24.05
N LEU A 148 4.00 4.27 -25.27
CA LEU A 148 5.40 4.45 -25.65
C LEU A 148 5.47 5.46 -26.79
N ASN A 149 6.17 6.57 -26.57
CA ASN A 149 6.30 7.68 -27.53
C ASN A 149 4.94 8.17 -28.06
N GLY A 150 3.96 8.28 -27.15
CA GLY A 150 2.59 8.70 -27.46
C GLY A 150 1.72 7.64 -28.15
N LYS A 151 2.23 6.43 -28.39
CA LYS A 151 1.45 5.32 -28.94
C LYS A 151 1.01 4.38 -27.82
N THR A 152 -0.28 4.10 -27.74
CA THR A 152 -0.83 3.14 -26.78
C THR A 152 -0.31 1.73 -27.05
N VAL A 153 0.36 1.14 -26.06
CA VAL A 153 0.82 -0.25 -26.07
C VAL A 153 -0.10 -1.15 -25.24
N PHE A 154 -0.81 -0.56 -24.28
CA PHE A 154 -1.85 -1.22 -23.49
C PHE A 154 -2.95 -0.22 -23.17
N SER A 155 -4.19 -0.65 -23.28
CA SER A 155 -5.35 0.06 -22.74
C SER A 155 -6.29 -0.97 -22.18
N ALA A 156 -6.67 -0.81 -20.91
CA ALA A 156 -7.80 -1.55 -20.39
C ALA A 156 -9.03 -1.02 -21.13
N GLU A 157 -9.69 -1.87 -21.92
CA GLU A 157 -10.93 -1.49 -22.57
C GLU A 157 -11.86 -0.89 -21.50
N THR A 158 -12.20 0.40 -21.65
CA THR A 158 -13.34 0.95 -20.94
C THR A 158 -14.51 0.10 -21.40
N SER A 159 -14.99 -0.82 -20.57
CA SER A 159 -16.14 -1.68 -20.91
C SER A 159 -17.40 -0.82 -20.97
N SER A 160 -17.52 0.02 -22.00
CA SER A 160 -18.78 0.50 -22.51
C SER A 160 -19.28 -0.55 -23.49
N ALA A 161 -20.17 -1.42 -22.98
CA ALA A 161 -20.95 -2.42 -23.69
C ALA A 161 -20.18 -3.57 -24.39
N GLY A 162 -20.17 -4.77 -23.79
CA GLY A 162 -19.91 -5.97 -24.59
C GLY A 162 -19.49 -7.26 -23.88
N SER A 163 -18.81 -7.21 -22.74
CA SER A 163 -18.60 -8.40 -21.91
C SER A 163 -18.63 -8.00 -20.44
N ALA A 164 -19.82 -8.04 -19.89
CA ALA A 164 -19.97 -7.94 -18.46
C ALA A 164 -19.44 -9.24 -17.85
N ALA A 165 -18.34 -9.15 -17.10
CA ALA A 165 -18.35 -9.82 -15.81
C ALA A 165 -19.51 -9.18 -15.03
N THR A 166 -20.70 -9.78 -15.15
CA THR A 166 -22.00 -9.28 -14.68
C THR A 166 -22.10 -9.34 -13.15
N GLY A 167 -21.25 -8.59 -12.45
CA GLY A 167 -21.35 -8.42 -11.01
C GLY A 167 -20.94 -7.01 -10.63
N ALA A 168 -21.77 -6.32 -9.84
CA ALA A 168 -21.34 -5.16 -9.09
C ALA A 168 -20.10 -5.53 -8.25
N SER A 169 -19.12 -4.64 -8.11
CA SER A 169 -17.94 -4.93 -7.27
C SER A 169 -18.41 -5.24 -5.84
N ILE A 170 -17.58 -5.94 -5.05
CA ILE A 170 -17.92 -6.21 -3.65
C ILE A 170 -18.23 -4.89 -2.92
N THR A 171 -17.44 -3.84 -3.16
CA THR A 171 -17.67 -2.49 -2.64
C THR A 171 -19.03 -1.91 -3.02
N ASP A 172 -19.43 -2.04 -4.29
CA ASP A 172 -20.74 -1.56 -4.78
C ASP A 172 -21.90 -2.36 -4.15
N GLN A 173 -21.71 -3.67 -3.99
CA GLN A 173 -22.70 -4.53 -3.31
C GLN A 173 -22.83 -4.14 -1.84
N VAL A 174 -21.71 -3.93 -1.12
CA VAL A 174 -21.69 -3.48 0.28
C VAL A 174 -22.41 -2.13 0.43
N ALA A 175 -22.19 -1.17 -0.49
CA ALA A 175 -22.82 0.14 -0.43
C ALA A 175 -24.36 0.08 -0.53
N GLY A 176 -24.91 -0.95 -1.17
CA GLY A 176 -26.35 -1.19 -1.27
C GLY A 176 -26.95 -2.02 -0.14
N MET A 177 -26.14 -2.57 0.77
CA MET A 177 -26.59 -3.46 1.83
C MET A 177 -26.97 -2.73 3.12
N LYS A 178 -27.91 -3.29 3.89
CA LYS A 178 -28.17 -2.82 5.24
C LYS A 178 -27.14 -3.40 6.20
N PHE A 179 -26.87 -2.69 7.30
CA PHE A 179 -25.97 -3.17 8.35
C PHE A 179 -26.34 -4.58 8.86
N ARG A 180 -27.64 -4.88 9.02
CA ARG A 180 -28.10 -6.23 9.42
C ARG A 180 -27.66 -7.31 8.43
N ASP A 181 -27.72 -7.03 7.14
CA ASP A 181 -27.37 -7.99 6.09
C ASP A 181 -25.86 -8.28 6.14
N LEU A 182 -25.04 -7.23 6.35
CA LEU A 182 -23.59 -7.37 6.55
C LEU A 182 -23.26 -8.23 7.78
N VAL A 183 -23.93 -7.99 8.91
CA VAL A 183 -23.73 -8.77 10.13
C VAL A 183 -24.13 -10.24 9.93
N SER A 184 -25.24 -10.50 9.21
CA SER A 184 -25.69 -11.88 8.95
C SER A 184 -24.74 -12.70 8.08
N LEU A 185 -23.80 -12.07 7.37
CA LEU A 185 -22.75 -12.80 6.65
C LEU A 185 -21.82 -13.55 7.60
N VAL A 186 -21.64 -13.07 8.83
CA VAL A 186 -20.81 -13.72 9.85
C VAL A 186 -21.37 -15.09 10.22
N ASP A 187 -22.71 -15.24 10.23
CA ASP A 187 -23.39 -16.52 10.51
C ASP A 187 -23.11 -17.60 9.44
N THR A 188 -22.50 -17.21 8.31
CA THR A 188 -22.15 -18.12 7.20
C THR A 188 -20.67 -18.51 7.17
N MET A 189 -19.85 -18.00 8.10
CA MET A 189 -18.43 -18.33 8.18
C MET A 189 -18.23 -19.81 8.52
N ASP A 190 -17.27 -20.43 7.85
CA ASP A 190 -16.77 -21.75 8.23
C ASP A 190 -15.39 -21.67 8.89
N THR A 191 -14.82 -22.84 9.21
CA THR A 191 -13.52 -22.95 9.88
C THR A 191 -12.40 -22.26 9.11
N GLU A 192 -12.38 -22.36 7.77
CA GLU A 192 -11.31 -21.75 6.97
C GLU A 192 -11.42 -20.22 6.98
N ASP A 193 -12.65 -19.67 7.02
CA ASP A 193 -12.87 -18.24 7.14
C ASP A 193 -12.40 -17.71 8.52
N VAL A 194 -12.67 -18.46 9.60
CA VAL A 194 -12.19 -18.13 10.94
C VAL A 194 -10.66 -18.18 11.01
N GLU A 195 -10.05 -19.24 10.49
CA GLU A 195 -8.59 -19.38 10.42
C GLU A 195 -7.95 -18.22 9.64
N TYR A 196 -8.59 -17.78 8.56
CA TYR A 196 -8.12 -16.64 7.77
C TYR A 196 -8.16 -15.32 8.57
N VAL A 197 -9.23 -15.08 9.33
CA VAL A 197 -9.33 -13.89 10.20
C VAL A 197 -8.28 -13.97 11.32
N MET A 198 -8.10 -15.13 11.95
CA MET A 198 -7.10 -15.32 13.01
C MET A 198 -5.67 -15.16 12.49
N ALA A 199 -5.35 -15.62 11.28
CA ALA A 199 -4.07 -15.33 10.64
C ALA A 199 -3.84 -13.82 10.46
N GLY A 200 -4.91 -13.04 10.24
CA GLY A 200 -4.86 -11.59 10.23
C GLY A 200 -4.58 -10.96 11.60
N VAL A 201 -5.12 -11.54 12.67
CA VAL A 201 -4.81 -11.17 14.06
C VAL A 201 -3.33 -11.40 14.33
N ASP A 202 -2.82 -12.61 14.05
CA ASP A 202 -1.42 -12.97 14.29
C ASP A 202 -0.46 -12.04 13.52
N MET A 203 -0.77 -11.75 12.25
CA MET A 203 0.03 -10.85 11.41
C MET A 203 0.09 -9.43 11.98
N ASN A 204 -1.05 -8.87 12.39
CA ASN A 204 -1.09 -7.51 12.95
C ASN A 204 -0.46 -7.46 14.34
N MET A 205 -0.61 -8.52 15.13
CA MET A 205 0.03 -8.61 16.45
C MET A 205 1.54 -8.66 16.32
N ALA A 206 2.07 -9.43 15.37
CA ALA A 206 3.52 -9.54 15.15
C ALA A 206 4.19 -8.19 14.86
N ILE A 207 3.59 -7.33 14.02
CA ILE A 207 4.14 -5.98 13.78
C ILE A 207 3.96 -5.06 14.99
N ALA A 208 2.88 -5.22 15.76
CA ALA A 208 2.63 -4.43 16.97
C ALA A 208 3.68 -4.73 18.04
N GLU A 209 4.00 -6.02 18.23
CA GLU A 209 5.03 -6.50 19.14
C GLU A 209 6.42 -6.05 18.68
N TYR A 210 6.72 -6.15 17.38
CA TYR A 210 7.95 -5.61 16.82
C TYR A 210 8.12 -4.11 17.12
N GLY A 211 7.06 -3.33 16.95
CA GLY A 211 7.08 -1.89 17.25
C GLY A 211 7.13 -1.56 18.76
N LEU A 212 6.65 -2.44 19.63
CA LEU A 212 6.73 -2.30 21.09
C LEU A 212 8.06 -2.75 21.68
N ASP A 213 8.81 -3.60 20.97
CA ASP A 213 10.11 -4.07 21.41
C ASP A 213 11.10 -2.89 21.53
N PRO A 214 11.66 -2.63 22.73
CA PRO A 214 12.61 -1.54 22.96
C PRO A 214 13.91 -1.68 22.17
N ALA A 215 14.21 -2.85 21.59
CA ALA A 215 15.36 -3.04 20.71
C ALA A 215 15.19 -2.40 19.32
N HIS A 216 13.96 -2.07 18.93
CA HIS A 216 13.65 -1.45 17.64
C HIS A 216 13.25 0.02 17.83
N THR A 217 13.59 0.87 16.86
CA THR A 217 13.08 2.25 16.79
C THR A 217 12.18 2.34 15.57
N THR A 218 10.91 2.68 15.79
CA THR A 218 9.88 2.62 14.74
C THR A 218 9.03 3.87 14.77
N GLY A 219 9.10 4.67 13.69
CA GLY A 219 8.25 5.83 13.53
C GLY A 219 8.49 6.87 14.62
N LEU A 220 7.44 7.17 15.38
CA LEU A 220 7.45 8.14 16.48
C LEU A 220 7.46 7.48 17.87
N ASP A 221 7.54 6.14 17.94
CA ASP A 221 7.48 5.35 19.17
C ASP A 221 6.28 5.68 20.08
N VAL A 222 5.13 6.01 19.48
CA VAL A 222 3.90 6.37 20.22
C VAL A 222 3.44 5.22 21.10
N GLY A 223 3.46 4.00 20.57
CA GLY A 223 3.07 2.80 21.33
C GLY A 223 3.96 2.55 22.55
N LYS A 224 5.29 2.70 22.38
CA LYS A 224 6.26 2.58 23.50
C LYS A 224 6.04 3.66 24.54
N THR A 225 5.86 4.90 24.11
CA THR A 225 5.59 6.04 25.00
C THR A 225 4.33 5.82 25.84
N ILE A 226 3.25 5.29 25.24
CA ILE A 226 2.02 4.95 25.96
C ILE A 226 2.30 3.86 27.01
N LYS A 227 3.01 2.78 26.62
CA LYS A 227 3.36 1.68 27.53
C LYS A 227 4.20 2.17 28.71
N GLU A 228 5.22 3.00 28.46
CA GLU A 228 6.07 3.60 29.50
C GLU A 228 5.24 4.48 30.44
N HIS A 229 4.31 5.26 29.92
CA HIS A 229 3.45 6.13 30.72
C HIS A 229 2.48 5.35 31.62
N SER A 230 1.94 4.21 31.14
CA SER A 230 1.08 3.33 31.94
C SER A 230 1.83 2.59 33.05
N GLY A 231 3.16 2.48 32.95
CA GLY A 231 4.01 1.92 34.01
C GLY A 231 3.73 0.43 34.31
N PRO A 232 4.00 -0.05 35.54
CA PRO A 232 3.95 -1.47 35.89
C PRO A 232 2.58 -2.15 35.72
N CYS A 233 1.48 -1.39 35.69
CA CYS A 233 0.12 -1.92 35.58
C CYS A 233 -0.35 -2.10 34.13
N PHE A 234 0.49 -1.78 33.14
CA PHE A 234 0.15 -1.84 31.71
C PHE A 234 -0.44 -3.20 31.30
N ASP A 235 0.15 -4.30 31.77
CA ASP A 235 -0.28 -5.65 31.39
C ASP A 235 -1.46 -6.18 32.22
N SER A 236 -1.70 -5.65 33.42
CA SER A 236 -2.63 -6.23 34.39
C SER A 236 -3.92 -5.44 34.58
N GLU A 237 -3.92 -4.12 34.39
CA GLU A 237 -5.04 -3.27 34.83
C GLU A 237 -5.44 -2.17 33.82
N ASP A 238 -4.69 -1.95 32.75
CA ASP A 238 -4.93 -0.85 31.80
C ASP A 238 -5.18 -1.32 30.36
N LEU A 239 -6.25 -2.09 30.17
CA LEU A 239 -6.65 -2.61 28.85
C LEU A 239 -6.80 -1.49 27.80
N SER A 240 -7.31 -0.32 28.21
CA SER A 240 -7.48 0.81 27.29
C SER A 240 -6.15 1.32 26.76
N MET A 241 -5.14 1.49 27.61
CA MET A 241 -3.80 1.90 27.15
C MET A 241 -3.09 0.77 26.42
N LYS A 242 -3.30 -0.49 26.79
CA LYS A 242 -2.77 -1.64 26.06
C LYS A 242 -3.26 -1.67 24.61
N ILE A 243 -4.57 -1.55 24.39
CA ILE A 243 -5.16 -1.46 23.05
C ILE A 243 -4.53 -0.30 22.25
N LYS A 244 -4.43 0.89 22.84
CA LYS A 244 -3.85 2.06 22.18
C LYS A 244 -2.38 1.86 21.84
N ALA A 245 -1.60 1.27 22.76
CA ALA A 245 -0.18 1.05 22.58
C ALA A 245 0.11 0.07 21.42
N TYR A 246 -0.62 -1.05 21.37
CA TYR A 246 -0.48 -2.05 20.30
C TYR A 246 -0.95 -1.52 18.94
N ALA A 247 -2.08 -0.81 18.88
CA ALA A 247 -2.54 -0.19 17.64
C ALA A 247 -1.55 0.89 17.14
N ALA A 248 -1.05 1.73 18.05
CA ALA A 248 -0.10 2.79 17.70
C ALA A 248 1.26 2.22 17.28
N SER A 249 1.78 1.20 17.96
CA SER A 249 3.08 0.60 17.60
C SER A 249 3.05 -0.08 16.23
N ALA A 250 1.96 -0.80 15.92
CA ALA A 250 1.78 -1.41 14.60
C ALA A 250 1.71 -0.35 13.50
N ALA A 251 0.96 0.73 13.72
CA ALA A 251 0.88 1.84 12.78
C ALA A 251 2.25 2.52 12.60
N ASP A 252 2.95 2.84 13.67
CA ASP A 252 4.29 3.47 13.63
C ASP A 252 5.31 2.60 12.88
N ALA A 253 5.40 1.31 13.23
CA ALA A 253 6.29 0.37 12.57
C ALA A 253 6.00 0.27 11.08
N ARG A 254 4.72 0.12 10.71
CA ARG A 254 4.32 0.10 9.30
C ARG A 254 4.67 1.39 8.57
N MET A 255 4.30 2.54 9.13
CA MET A 255 4.52 3.85 8.51
C MET A 255 6.00 4.23 8.43
N ALA A 256 6.84 3.64 9.29
CA ALA A 256 8.30 3.74 9.21
C ALA A 256 8.93 2.86 8.12
N GLY A 257 8.15 1.99 7.45
CA GLY A 257 8.65 1.08 6.42
C GLY A 257 9.24 -0.21 6.99
N THR A 258 8.80 -0.66 8.16
CA THR A 258 9.18 -1.99 8.67
C THR A 258 8.76 -3.05 7.65
N PRO A 259 9.67 -3.96 7.23
CA PRO A 259 9.40 -4.94 6.17
C PRO A 259 8.58 -6.14 6.67
N MET A 260 7.51 -5.87 7.44
CA MET A 260 6.57 -6.85 7.93
C MET A 260 5.18 -6.55 7.36
N PRO A 261 4.45 -7.56 6.87
CA PRO A 261 3.11 -7.34 6.35
C PRO A 261 2.13 -7.07 7.49
N VAL A 262 1.03 -6.40 7.16
CA VAL A 262 -0.16 -6.29 8.01
C VAL A 262 -1.37 -6.79 7.25
N MET A 263 -2.32 -7.41 7.93
CA MET A 263 -3.63 -7.68 7.38
C MET A 263 -4.39 -6.36 7.27
N SER A 264 -4.68 -5.95 6.04
CA SER A 264 -5.39 -4.72 5.71
C SER A 264 -6.91 -4.88 5.85
N SER A 265 -7.62 -3.76 5.83
CA SER A 265 -9.07 -3.72 5.66
C SER A 265 -9.41 -2.63 4.65
N ALA A 266 -10.27 -2.94 3.68
CA ALA A 266 -10.64 -2.03 2.58
C ALA A 266 -9.41 -1.41 1.89
N GLY A 267 -8.39 -2.25 1.65
CA GLY A 267 -7.15 -1.86 0.98
C GLY A 267 -6.15 -1.03 1.82
N SER A 268 -6.43 -0.77 3.10
CA SER A 268 -5.52 -0.01 3.99
C SER A 268 -5.03 -0.85 5.16
N GLY A 269 -3.70 -0.94 5.30
CA GLY A 269 -3.07 -1.64 6.41
C GLY A 269 -3.40 -1.02 7.77
N ASN A 270 -3.41 0.31 7.87
CA ASN A 270 -3.76 1.00 9.12
C ASN A 270 -5.24 0.85 9.48
N HIS A 271 -6.14 0.72 8.48
CA HIS A 271 -7.53 0.35 8.76
C HIS A 271 -7.61 -1.06 9.33
N GLY A 272 -6.85 -2.01 8.79
CA GLY A 272 -6.77 -3.36 9.32
C GLY A 272 -6.23 -3.40 10.76
N VAL A 273 -5.15 -2.67 11.05
CA VAL A 273 -4.62 -2.47 12.41
C VAL A 273 -5.71 -1.95 13.34
N THR A 274 -6.44 -0.92 12.93
CA THR A 274 -7.51 -0.30 13.73
C THR A 274 -8.73 -1.20 13.92
N ALA A 275 -9.06 -2.03 12.93
CA ALA A 275 -10.22 -2.91 12.98
C ALA A 275 -9.95 -4.21 13.77
N ILE A 276 -8.70 -4.69 13.76
CA ILE A 276 -8.34 -6.03 14.27
C ILE A 276 -7.73 -5.94 15.67
N LEU A 277 -6.70 -5.12 15.88
CA LEU A 277 -5.96 -5.14 17.15
C LEU A 277 -6.79 -4.75 18.37
N PRO A 278 -7.66 -3.72 18.33
CA PRO A 278 -8.46 -3.36 19.50
C PRO A 278 -9.41 -4.46 20.01
N VAL A 279 -9.78 -5.41 19.15
CA VAL A 279 -10.65 -6.54 19.52
C VAL A 279 -9.82 -7.76 19.96
N ALA A 280 -8.60 -7.90 19.43
CA ALA A 280 -7.71 -9.00 19.73
C ALA A 280 -6.93 -8.86 21.06
N VAL A 281 -6.65 -7.62 21.47
CA VAL A 281 -5.96 -7.26 22.73
C VAL A 281 -6.92 -7.29 23.90
#